data_AF-A0A1C5BQZ7-F1
#
_entry.id   AF-A0A1C5BQZ7-F1
#
_cell.length_a   1.000
_cell.length_b   1.000
_cell.length_c   1.000
_cell.angle_alpha   90.00
_cell.angle_beta   90.00
_cell.angle_gamma   90.00
#
_symmetry.space_group_name_H-M   'P 1'
#
loop_
_entity.id
_entity.type
_entity.pdbx_description
1 polymer ?
#
loop_
_entity_poly.entity_id
_entity_poly.type
_entity_poly.pdbx_seq_one_letter_code
_entity_poly.pdbx_strand_id
1 'polypeptide(L)' 'MATGFELHRHRNPATGRAWGSVYTPDVLAVGEGPNAWTGFFTQQLRWSRGTYDRQQLWKAPFSLPPGRLFN' A
#
# COMPACT_ATOMS: atom_id res chain seq x y z
N MET A 1 -2.62 4.47 -1.62
CA MET A 1 -2.53 3.01 -1.39
C MET A 1 -2.82 2.14 -2.62
N ALA A 2 -3.34 2.64 -3.76
CA ALA A 2 -3.62 1.81 -4.95
C ALA A 2 -2.37 1.31 -5.62
N THR A 3 -1.47 2.26 -5.84
CA THR A 3 -0.53 2.18 -6.94
C THR A 3 0.53 1.13 -6.66
N GLY A 4 1.01 1.04 -5.41
CA GLY A 4 1.93 -0.01 -4.99
C GLY A 4 1.31 -1.40 -5.09
N PHE A 5 0.03 -1.54 -4.69
CA PHE A 5 -0.67 -2.82 -4.76
C PHE A 5 -0.89 -3.29 -6.21
N GLU A 6 -1.31 -2.39 -7.10
CA GLU A 6 -1.41 -2.70 -8.54
C GLU A 6 -0.04 -3.03 -9.15
N LEU A 7 1.02 -2.30 -8.78
CA LEU A 7 2.37 -2.58 -9.26
C LEU A 7 2.83 -3.99 -8.86
N HIS A 8 2.53 -4.43 -7.64
CA HIS A 8 2.85 -5.80 -7.19
C HIS A 8 2.02 -6.90 -7.86
N ARG A 9 0.87 -6.57 -8.48
CA ARG A 9 0.09 -7.50 -9.31
C ARG A 9 0.71 -7.73 -10.68
N HIS A 10 1.47 -6.75 -11.19
CA HIS A 10 2.14 -6.86 -12.47
C HIS A 10 3.52 -7.54 -12.35
N ARG A 11 4.02 -8.04 -13.48
CA ARG A 11 5.40 -8.56 -13.61
C ARG A 11 6.27 -7.53 -14.29
N ASN A 12 7.55 -7.50 -13.92
CA ASN A 12 8.55 -6.66 -14.57
C ASN A 12 8.75 -7.17 -16.02
N PRO A 13 8.49 -6.33 -17.05
CA PRO A 13 8.59 -6.75 -18.45
C PRO A 13 10.01 -7.11 -18.88
N ALA A 14 11.04 -6.57 -18.22
CA ALA A 14 12.44 -6.86 -18.55
C ALA A 14 12.94 -8.19 -17.98
N THR A 15 12.36 -8.68 -16.88
CA THR A 15 12.85 -9.88 -16.17
C THR A 15 11.81 -10.98 -16.00
N GLY A 16 10.54 -10.71 -16.29
CA GLY A 16 9.41 -11.61 -16.05
C GLY A 16 9.08 -11.85 -14.57
N ARG A 17 9.85 -11.28 -13.63
CA ARG A 17 9.68 -11.49 -12.19
C ARG A 17 8.64 -10.55 -11.60
N ALA A 18 8.00 -10.95 -10.49
CA ALA A 18 7.10 -10.07 -9.75
C ALA A 18 7.88 -8.94 -9.06
N TRP A 19 7.31 -7.73 -9.01
CA TRP A 19 7.93 -6.58 -8.33
C TRP A 19 8.06 -6.82 -6.83
N GLY A 20 9.23 -6.59 -6.22
CA GLY A 20 9.43 -6.64 -4.77
C GLY A 20 9.55 -5.25 -4.16
N SER A 21 9.11 -5.10 -2.92
CA SER A 21 9.29 -3.89 -2.12
C SER A 21 10.04 -4.27 -0.85
N VAL A 22 10.95 -3.39 -0.42
CA VAL A 22 11.75 -3.56 0.80
C VAL A 22 11.44 -2.39 1.72
N TYR A 23 11.14 -2.69 2.98
CA TYR A 23 10.99 -1.68 4.03
C TYR A 23 12.32 -1.53 4.76
N THR A 24 12.91 -0.34 4.66
CA THR A 24 14.10 0.04 5.43
C THR A 24 13.63 0.87 6.63
N PRO A 25 13.93 0.48 7.87
CA PRO A 25 13.41 1.14 9.07
C PRO A 25 14.06 2.49 9.39
N ASP A 26 14.97 2.98 8.54
CA ASP A 26 15.69 4.23 8.76
C ASP A 26 14.77 5.44 8.61
N VAL A 27 14.86 6.38 9.55
CA VAL A 27 14.12 7.66 9.49
C VAL A 27 14.81 8.58 8.49
N LEU A 28 14.39 8.50 7.23
CA LEU A 28 14.92 9.33 6.14
C LEU A 28 14.21 10.67 5.98
N ALA A 29 13.03 10.84 6.60
CA ALA A 29 12.26 12.08 6.58
C ALA A 29 11.42 12.23 7.85
N VAL A 30 11.36 13.45 8.37
CA VAL A 30 10.46 13.85 9.46
C VAL A 30 9.54 14.94 8.89
N GLY A 31 8.24 14.69 8.87
CA GLY A 31 7.23 15.65 8.45
C GLY A 31 6.50 16.28 9.64
N GLU A 32 5.85 17.41 9.41
CA GLU A 32 5.00 18.05 10.42
C GLU A 32 3.69 17.28 10.61
N GLY A 33 3.35 16.98 11.87
CA GLY A 33 2.07 16.39 12.23
C GLY A 33 0.95 17.44 12.32
N PRO A 34 -0.32 17.04 12.27
CA PRO A 34 -1.44 17.96 12.48
C PRO A 34 -1.39 18.58 13.88
N ASN A 35 -1.34 19.90 13.95
CA ASN A 35 -1.26 20.67 15.21
C ASN A 35 -2.60 20.73 15.98
N ALA A 36 -3.66 20.09 15.49
CA ALA A 36 -4.99 20.06 16.11
C ALA A 36 -5.65 18.68 15.98
N TRP A 37 -6.39 18.29 17.03
CA TRP A 37 -7.13 17.03 17.11
C TRP A 37 -8.11 16.83 15.95
N THR A 38 -8.79 17.89 15.50
CA THR A 38 -9.67 17.86 14.33
C THR A 38 -8.92 17.47 13.06
N GLY A 39 -7.75 18.05 12.81
CA GLY A 39 -6.91 17.73 11.66
C GLY A 39 -6.41 16.28 11.67
N PHE A 40 -6.14 15.73 12.85
CA PHE A 40 -5.76 14.32 13.02
C PHE A 40 -6.89 13.38 12.58
N PHE A 41 -8.12 13.58 13.07
CA PHE A 41 -9.24 12.70 12.70
C PHE A 41 -9.69 12.89 11.25
N THR A 42 -9.64 14.10 10.69
CA THR A 42 -9.93 14.32 9.26
C THR A 42 -8.95 13.58 8.36
N GLN A 43 -7.67 13.53 8.72
CA GLN A 43 -6.67 12.74 7.97
C GLN A 43 -6.95 11.24 8.06
N GLN A 44 -7.23 10.73 9.26
CA GLN A 44 -7.57 9.32 9.43
C GLN A 44 -8.83 8.92 8.65
N LEU A 45 -9.85 9.78 8.64
CA LEU A 45 -11.10 9.52 7.90
C LEU A 45 -10.86 9.44 6.37
N ARG A 46 -9.94 10.25 5.84
CA ARG A 46 -9.56 10.16 4.42
C ARG A 46 -8.84 8.86 4.11
N TRP A 47 -7.98 8.39 5.02
CA TRP A 47 -7.28 7.11 4.85
C TRP A 47 -8.23 5.92 4.99
N SER A 48 -9.16 5.95 5.93
CA SER A 48 -10.16 4.89 6.10
C SER A 48 -11.06 4.79 4.87
N ARG A 49 -11.55 5.92 4.36
CA ARG A 49 -12.35 5.96 3.12
C ARG A 49 -11.56 5.48 1.90
N GLY A 50 -10.29 5.86 1.78
CA GLY A 50 -9.41 5.42 0.69
C GLY A 50 -9.09 3.91 0.70
N THR A 51 -9.27 3.24 1.83
CA THR A 51 -9.20 1.77 1.96
C THR A 51 -10.54 1.13 1.62
N TYR A 52 -11.64 1.70 2.11
CA TYR A 52 -12.99 1.17 1.95
C TYR A 52 -13.48 1.21 0.49
N ASP A 53 -13.16 2.27 -0.25
CA ASP A 53 -13.54 2.40 -1.67
C ASP A 53 -12.77 1.43 -2.59
N ARG A 54 -11.75 0.71 -2.08
CA ARG A 54 -11.08 -0.37 -2.84
C ARG A 54 -11.70 -1.74 -2.59
N GLN A 55 -12.80 -1.96 -3.29
CA GLN A 55 -13.45 -3.28 -3.43
C GLN A 55 -12.57 -4.36 -4.09
N GLN A 56 -11.30 -4.13 -4.42
CA GLN A 56 -10.47 -5.12 -5.15
C GLN A 56 -9.55 -5.94 -4.26
N LEU A 57 -9.58 -5.76 -2.94
CA LEU A 57 -8.80 -6.59 -2.00
C LEU A 57 -9.17 -8.07 -2.13
N TRP A 58 -10.43 -8.41 -2.39
CA TRP A 58 -10.85 -9.81 -2.58
C TRP A 58 -10.23 -10.48 -3.82
N LYS A 59 -9.69 -9.71 -4.78
CA LYS A 59 -8.94 -10.23 -5.94
C LYS A 59 -7.46 -10.47 -5.65
N ALA A 60 -6.95 -10.04 -4.50
CA ALA A 60 -5.57 -10.27 -4.06
C ALA A 60 -5.13 -11.76 -4.11
N PRO A 61 -5.92 -12.75 -3.62
CA PRO A 61 -5.50 -14.15 -3.64
C PRO A 61 -5.31 -14.73 -5.04
N PHE A 62 -5.97 -14.17 -6.06
CA PHE A 62 -5.88 -14.66 -7.44
C PHE A 62 -4.79 -13.97 -8.28
N SER A 63 -4.25 -12.85 -7.80
CA SER A 63 -3.33 -12.02 -8.58
C SER A 63 -1.92 -11.94 -8.00
N LEU A 64 -1.74 -12.31 -6.73
CA LEU A 64 -0.43 -12.33 -6.09
C LEU A 64 0.16 -13.75 -6.15
N PRO A 65 1.49 -13.88 -6.32
CA PRO A 65 2.13 -15.20 -6.26
C PRO A 65 1.90 -15.83 -4.88
N PRO A 66 1.64 -17.16 -4.81
CA PRO A 66 1.21 -17.83 -3.57
C PRO A 66 2.18 -17.66 -2.39
N GLY A 67 3.48 -17.50 -2.66
CA GLY A 67 4.50 -17.24 -1.63
C GLY A 67 4.44 -15.86 -0.96
N ARG A 68 3.59 -14.93 -1.43
CA ARG A 68 3.39 -13.59 -0.84
C ARG A 68 2.04 -13.38 -0.17
N LEU A 69 1.18 -14.41 -0.12
CA LEU A 69 -0.09 -14.32 0.61
C LEU A 69 0.07 -14.57 2.11
N PHE A 70 1.20 -15.15 2.54
CA PHE A 70 1.44 -15.61 3.90
C PHE A 70 2.77 -15.10 4.52
N ASN A 71 3.39 -14.09 3.90
CA ASN A 71 4.58 -13.41 4.42
C ASN A 71 4.17 -12.01 4.86
#